data_AF-A0A8S9MLC6-F1
#
_entry.id   AF-A0A8S9MLC6-F1
#
_cell.length_a   1.000
_cell.length_b   1.000
_cell.length_c   1.000
_cell.angle_alpha   90.00
_cell.angle_beta   90.00
_cell.angle_gamma   90.00
#
_symmetry.space_group_name_H-M   'P 1'
#
loop_
_entity.id
_entity.type
_entity.pdbx_description
1 polymer ?
#
loop_
_entity_poly.entity_id
_entity_poly.type
_entity_poly.pdbx_seq_one_letter_code
_entity_poly.pdbx_strand_id
1 'polypeptide(L)'
;MEMTVYDVYGDTFRGLEKQEGKSVEIFRVEVGHANSGFNAAKSPFRLTATSYTQVHIIDPLNNRLYYDFKSIHEIPHISNRDINYPIDTMGVVFNTEAHFDDPEKAKDGVLHKGQHSQIKCVAIGHHVYAFREGFQNRGGRGEVIVVLKMWRVWRYIGYVGPIELWLETDGGLFDFMFDSLLPEVEEFRQSLLHSDPYVQRHGAIGPL
;
A
#
# COMPACT_ATOMS: atom_id res chain seq x y z
N MET A 1 0.08 18.44 17.79
CA MET A 1 -0.68 17.34 18.41
C MET A 1 0.28 16.60 19.34
N GLU A 2 -0.20 16.00 20.43
CA GLU A 2 0.64 15.31 21.41
C GLU A 2 0.40 13.80 21.33
N MET A 3 1.46 13.00 21.47
CA MET A 3 1.39 11.55 21.55
C MET A 3 1.90 11.05 22.90
N THR A 4 1.11 10.23 23.58
CA THR A 4 1.51 9.57 24.83
C THR A 4 1.89 8.12 24.58
N VAL A 5 3.05 7.71 25.08
CA VAL A 5 3.51 6.31 25.10
C VAL A 5 3.47 5.82 26.55
N TYR A 6 2.72 4.75 26.82
CA TYR A 6 2.71 4.12 28.15
C TYR A 6 3.89 3.16 28.31
N ASP A 7 4.39 3.04 29.54
CA ASP A 7 5.60 2.27 29.88
C ASP A 7 5.51 0.79 29.47
N VAL A 8 4.29 0.23 29.40
CA VAL A 8 4.00 -1.12 28.87
C VAL A 8 4.49 -1.32 27.44
N TYR A 9 4.62 -0.23 26.66
CA TYR A 9 5.14 -0.24 25.29
C TYR A 9 6.50 0.45 25.17
N GLY A 10 7.11 0.84 26.30
CA GLY A 10 8.33 1.65 26.34
C GLY A 10 9.50 1.02 25.60
N ASP A 11 9.62 -0.31 25.61
CA ASP A 11 10.68 -1.02 24.89
C ASP A 11 10.61 -0.86 23.37
N THR A 12 9.41 -0.73 22.80
CA THR A 12 9.19 -0.53 21.35
C THR A 12 9.65 0.85 20.89
N PHE A 13 9.58 1.85 21.77
CA PHE A 13 9.91 3.24 21.46
C PHE A 13 11.24 3.69 22.07
N ARG A 14 11.93 2.78 22.77
CA ARG A 14 13.21 3.05 23.44
C ARG A 14 14.26 3.48 22.41
N GLY A 15 14.85 4.64 22.62
CA GLY A 15 15.85 5.24 21.73
C GLY A 15 15.29 6.31 20.79
N LEU A 16 13.97 6.42 20.63
CA LEU A 16 13.36 7.54 19.89
C LEU A 16 13.54 8.87 20.63
N GLU A 17 13.65 8.85 21.96
CA GLU A 17 13.97 10.05 22.74
C GLU A 17 15.31 10.68 22.33
N LYS A 18 16.24 9.88 21.80
CA LYS A 18 17.54 10.35 21.31
C LYS A 18 17.49 10.93 19.89
N GLN A 19 16.34 10.88 19.24
CA GLN A 19 16.10 11.35 17.87
C GLN A 19 15.25 12.62 17.85
N GLU A 20 15.20 13.35 18.97
CA GLU A 20 14.49 14.63 19.09
C GLU A 20 14.94 15.63 17.99
N GLY A 21 13.97 16.29 17.37
CA GLY A 21 14.19 17.22 16.26
C GLY A 21 14.14 16.61 14.86
N LYS A 22 14.10 15.27 14.73
CA LYS A 22 13.85 14.61 13.44
C LYS A 22 12.35 14.53 13.13
N SER A 23 12.01 14.61 11.85
CA SER A 23 10.65 14.36 11.39
C SER A 23 10.34 12.87 11.44
N VAL A 24 9.10 12.53 11.73
CA VAL A 24 8.64 11.15 11.84
C VAL A 24 7.26 10.96 11.22
N GLU A 25 7.01 9.78 10.66
CA GLU A 25 5.67 9.29 10.34
C GLU A 25 5.22 8.30 11.40
N ILE A 26 3.95 8.39 11.79
CA ILE A 26 3.36 7.60 12.88
C ILE A 26 2.15 6.85 12.36
N PHE A 27 2.15 5.54 12.50
CA PHE A 27 1.08 4.65 12.05
C PHE A 27 0.40 3.94 13.22
N ARG A 28 -0.89 3.60 13.04
CA ARG A 28 -1.68 2.77 13.97
C ARG A 28 -1.68 3.30 15.40
N VAL A 29 -2.10 4.55 15.53
CA VAL A 29 -2.16 5.26 16.80
C VAL A 29 -3.61 5.50 17.18
N GLU A 30 -3.94 5.33 18.45
CA GLU A 30 -5.28 5.65 18.93
C GLU A 30 -5.45 7.17 18.99
N VAL A 31 -6.58 7.66 18.49
CA VAL A 31 -6.93 9.08 18.54
C VAL A 31 -8.05 9.27 19.54
N GLY A 32 -7.81 10.07 20.57
CA GLY A 32 -8.79 10.44 21.58
C GLY A 32 -8.94 11.95 21.72
N HIS A 33 -9.93 12.39 22.48
CA HIS A 33 -10.03 13.79 22.88
C HIS A 33 -8.91 14.16 23.87
N ALA A 34 -8.36 15.35 23.71
CA ALA A 34 -7.38 15.89 24.65
C ALA A 34 -8.04 16.18 26.00
N ASN A 35 -7.39 15.76 27.09
CA ASN A 35 -7.90 16.00 28.44
C ASN A 35 -7.77 17.48 28.79
N SER A 36 -8.81 18.07 29.39
CA SER A 36 -8.73 19.44 29.89
C SER A 36 -7.75 19.50 31.06
N GLY A 37 -6.65 20.26 30.90
CA GLY A 37 -5.71 20.60 31.99
C GLY A 37 -4.29 20.04 31.89
N PHE A 38 -4.01 19.10 30.98
CA PHE A 38 -2.66 18.55 30.75
C PHE A 38 -2.35 18.49 29.25
N ASN A 39 -2.11 19.65 28.63
CA ASN A 39 -1.87 19.75 27.19
C ASN A 39 -0.53 20.44 26.91
N ALA A 40 0.42 19.69 26.36
CA ALA A 40 1.65 20.28 25.80
C ALA A 40 1.41 20.88 24.40
N ALA A 41 0.34 20.47 23.71
CA ALA A 41 -0.01 20.92 22.37
C ALA A 41 -1.42 21.54 22.30
N LYS A 42 -1.60 22.56 21.43
CA LYS A 42 -2.89 23.21 21.13
C LYS A 42 -3.75 22.39 20.15
N SER A 43 -4.02 21.12 20.47
CA SER A 43 -4.86 20.22 19.65
C SER A 43 -6.06 19.75 20.47
N PRO A 44 -7.30 19.71 19.90
CA PRO A 44 -8.45 19.11 20.58
C PRO A 44 -8.37 17.58 20.65
N PHE A 45 -7.43 16.99 19.91
CA PHE A 45 -7.17 15.56 19.86
C PHE A 45 -5.77 15.23 20.39
N ARG A 46 -5.65 14.04 20.97
CA ARG A 46 -4.40 13.44 21.44
C ARG A 46 -4.22 12.06 20.83
N LEU A 47 -2.97 11.70 20.59
CA LEU A 47 -2.56 10.40 20.11
C LEU A 47 -2.10 9.53 21.29
N THR A 48 -2.46 8.25 21.28
CA THR A 48 -2.00 7.27 22.28
C THR A 48 -1.34 6.11 21.54
N ALA A 49 -0.08 5.84 21.86
CA ALA A 49 0.62 4.70 21.29
C ALA A 49 0.10 3.38 21.91
N THR A 50 -0.03 2.38 21.05
CA THR A 50 -0.42 1.01 21.39
C THR A 50 0.73 0.04 21.11
N SER A 51 0.55 -1.25 21.42
CA SER A 51 1.50 -2.30 21.04
C SER A 51 1.72 -2.42 19.52
N TYR A 52 0.85 -1.83 18.70
CA TYR A 52 0.91 -1.89 17.25
C TYR A 52 1.33 -0.56 16.61
N THR A 53 1.55 0.48 17.42
CA THR A 53 1.97 1.79 16.92
C THR A 53 3.40 1.70 16.40
N GLN A 54 3.62 2.28 15.23
CA GLN A 54 4.92 2.33 14.58
C GLN A 54 5.33 3.76 14.29
N VAL A 55 6.63 4.02 14.37
CA VAL A 55 7.22 5.33 14.13
C VAL A 55 8.41 5.16 13.19
N HIS A 56 8.37 5.84 12.05
CA HIS A 56 9.44 5.86 11.07
C HIS A 56 10.07 7.25 11.02
N ILE A 57 11.40 7.32 11.05
CA ILE A 57 12.13 8.58 10.93
C ILE A 57 12.22 8.95 9.46
N ILE A 58 11.86 10.19 9.13
CA ILE A 58 11.85 10.72 7.76
C ILE A 58 12.68 12.00 7.64
N ASP A 59 13.15 12.29 6.42
CA ASP A 59 13.74 13.57 6.05
C ASP A 59 12.73 14.37 5.19
N PRO A 60 12.16 15.47 5.71
CA PRO A 60 11.11 16.22 5.03
C PRO A 60 11.62 17.01 3.81
N LEU A 61 12.94 17.20 3.64
CA LEU A 61 13.52 18.00 2.56
C LEU A 61 13.96 17.16 1.35
N ASN A 62 14.10 15.85 1.51
CA ASN A 62 14.51 14.94 0.43
C ASN A 62 13.29 14.45 -0.36
N ASN A 63 12.58 15.41 -0.96
CA ASN A 63 11.31 15.31 -1.69
C ASN A 63 11.35 14.50 -3.01
N ARG A 64 12.21 13.48 -3.11
CA ARG A 64 12.08 12.41 -4.12
C ARG A 64 11.04 11.40 -3.62
N LEU A 65 9.78 11.81 -3.69
CA LEU A 65 8.61 10.97 -3.98
C LEU A 65 8.43 9.72 -3.11
N TYR A 66 8.02 9.93 -1.85
CA TYR A 66 7.07 9.22 -0.95
C TYR A 66 6.80 7.70 -1.05
N TYR A 67 7.24 6.99 -2.07
CA TYR A 67 6.94 5.58 -2.30
C TYR A 67 8.15 4.74 -1.90
N ASP A 68 8.00 3.89 -0.89
CA ASP A 68 8.97 2.85 -0.55
C ASP A 68 8.59 1.56 -1.30
N PHE A 69 8.87 1.55 -2.62
CA PHE A 69 8.44 0.48 -3.50
C PHE A 69 9.07 -0.86 -3.12
N LYS A 70 8.24 -1.77 -2.60
CA LYS A 70 8.58 -3.16 -2.41
C LYS A 70 8.29 -3.97 -3.65
N SER A 71 9.22 -4.85 -4.00
CA SER A 71 9.02 -5.81 -5.07
C SER A 71 7.89 -6.77 -4.72
N ILE A 72 7.00 -7.04 -5.68
CA ILE A 72 5.97 -8.05 -5.51
C ILE A 72 6.55 -9.44 -5.19
N HIS A 73 7.80 -9.74 -5.58
CA HIS A 73 8.45 -11.01 -5.27
C HIS A 73 8.83 -11.15 -3.80
N GLU A 74 8.93 -10.04 -3.07
CA GLU A 74 9.21 -10.04 -1.63
C GLU A 74 7.95 -10.28 -0.81
N ILE A 75 6.76 -10.01 -1.36
CA ILE A 75 5.49 -10.14 -0.64
C ILE A 75 5.23 -11.59 -0.18
N PRO A 76 5.43 -12.65 -1.00
CA PRO A 76 5.34 -14.03 -0.51
C PRO A 76 6.31 -14.38 0.63
N HIS A 77 7.39 -13.60 0.77
CA HIS A 77 8.46 -13.82 1.75
C HIS A 77 8.44 -12.81 2.90
N ILE A 78 7.40 -11.96 2.99
CA ILE A 78 7.25 -10.98 4.05
C ILE A 78 7.20 -11.68 5.42
N SER A 79 7.90 -11.10 6.40
CA SER A 79 7.91 -11.66 7.75
C SER A 79 6.51 -11.58 8.37
N ASN A 80 6.19 -12.50 9.29
CA ASN A 80 4.91 -12.42 10.01
C ASN A 80 4.72 -11.08 10.76
N ARG A 81 5.83 -10.39 11.08
CA ARG A 81 5.80 -9.07 11.72
C ARG A 81 5.46 -7.95 10.76
N ASP A 82 5.59 -8.16 9.45
CA ASP A 82 5.27 -7.18 8.40
C ASP A 82 3.95 -7.52 7.68
N ILE A 83 3.24 -8.56 8.13
CA ILE A 83 1.84 -8.80 7.76
C ILE A 83 0.94 -7.76 8.42
N ASN A 84 -0.04 -7.29 7.65
CA ASN A 84 -0.96 -6.18 7.89
C ASN A 84 -0.37 -4.80 7.65
N TYR A 85 0.90 -4.69 7.27
CA TYR A 85 1.52 -3.37 7.13
C TYR A 85 1.29 -2.80 5.75
N PRO A 86 1.10 -1.47 5.67
CA PRO A 86 1.02 -0.78 4.40
C PRO A 86 2.36 -0.89 3.69
N ILE A 87 2.33 -1.20 2.40
CA ILE A 87 3.49 -1.18 1.52
C ILE A 87 3.17 -0.35 0.28
N ASP A 88 4.20 0.24 -0.30
CA ASP A 88 4.11 0.79 -1.63
C ASP A 88 4.59 -0.28 -2.61
N THR A 89 3.89 -0.47 -3.72
CA THR A 89 4.32 -1.42 -4.75
C THR A 89 3.80 -1.00 -6.11
N MET A 90 4.26 -1.65 -7.17
CA MET A 90 3.71 -1.47 -8.49
C MET A 90 3.63 -2.80 -9.23
N GLY A 91 2.64 -2.91 -10.12
CA GLY A 91 2.37 -4.12 -10.88
C GLY A 91 1.63 -3.80 -12.17
N VAL A 92 1.37 -4.83 -12.95
CA VAL A 92 0.63 -4.74 -14.21
C VAL A 92 -0.76 -5.37 -14.03
N VAL A 93 -1.83 -4.67 -14.35
CA VAL A 93 -3.16 -5.29 -14.41
C VAL A 93 -3.43 -5.75 -15.84
N PHE A 94 -3.75 -7.04 -16.00
CA PHE A 94 -4.25 -7.57 -17.27
C PHE A 94 -5.78 -7.52 -17.29
N ASN A 95 -6.33 -7.02 -18.41
CA ASN A 95 -7.77 -6.88 -18.57
C ASN A 95 -8.54 -8.21 -18.56
N THR A 96 -7.87 -9.34 -18.84
CA THR A 96 -8.49 -10.68 -18.84
C THR A 96 -8.73 -11.25 -17.44
N GLU A 97 -8.14 -10.65 -16.41
CA GLU A 97 -8.08 -11.21 -15.05
C GLU A 97 -8.65 -10.25 -14.00
N ALA A 98 -9.02 -9.02 -14.41
CA ALA A 98 -9.73 -8.07 -13.58
C ALA A 98 -11.20 -8.48 -13.42
N HIS A 99 -11.48 -9.28 -12.39
CA HIS A 99 -12.85 -9.60 -11.99
C HIS A 99 -13.37 -8.48 -11.10
N PHE A 100 -14.46 -7.84 -11.49
CA PHE A 100 -15.21 -7.00 -10.58
C PHE A 100 -16.54 -7.68 -10.32
N ASP A 101 -16.68 -8.27 -9.14
CA ASP A 101 -17.93 -8.88 -8.72
C ASP A 101 -19.09 -7.84 -8.69
N ASP A 102 -20.31 -8.33 -8.44
CA ASP A 102 -21.53 -7.53 -8.27
C ASP A 102 -21.37 -6.50 -7.13
N PRO A 103 -21.61 -5.19 -7.30
CA PRO A 103 -21.38 -4.16 -6.27
C PRO A 103 -22.03 -4.41 -4.89
N GLU A 104 -23.06 -5.25 -4.78
CA GLU A 104 -23.60 -5.69 -3.48
C GLU A 104 -22.82 -6.84 -2.81
N LYS A 105 -21.91 -7.48 -3.55
CA LYS A 105 -21.10 -8.64 -3.13
C LYS A 105 -19.59 -8.52 -3.42
N ALA A 106 -19.14 -7.48 -4.12
CA ALA A 106 -17.80 -7.44 -4.71
C ALA A 106 -16.72 -6.96 -3.77
N LYS A 107 -15.68 -7.77 -3.63
CA LYS A 107 -14.51 -7.45 -2.81
C LYS A 107 -13.20 -7.46 -3.58
N ASP A 108 -13.11 -8.05 -4.76
CA ASP A 108 -11.79 -8.42 -5.28
C ASP A 108 -11.43 -7.65 -6.55
N GLY A 109 -10.19 -7.16 -6.61
CA GLY A 109 -9.45 -6.91 -7.85
C GLY A 109 -8.21 -7.82 -7.86
N VAL A 110 -7.62 -8.09 -9.02
CA VAL A 110 -6.40 -8.92 -9.10
C VAL A 110 -5.34 -8.16 -9.91
N LEU A 111 -4.15 -8.01 -9.34
CA LEU A 111 -2.98 -7.39 -9.98
C LEU A 111 -1.99 -8.50 -10.36
N HIS A 112 -1.31 -8.32 -11.48
CA HIS A 112 -0.40 -9.31 -12.03
C HIS A 112 0.99 -8.73 -12.30
N LYS A 113 1.97 -9.62 -12.45
CA LYS A 113 3.17 -9.41 -13.28
C LYS A 113 3.66 -10.78 -13.75
N GLY A 114 4.18 -10.82 -14.96
CA GLY A 114 5.07 -11.82 -15.55
C GLY A 114 5.38 -13.11 -14.80
N GLN A 115 4.88 -14.18 -15.42
CA GLN A 115 5.20 -15.62 -15.36
C GLN A 115 5.36 -16.38 -14.03
N HIS A 116 5.63 -15.79 -12.84
CA HIS A 116 5.85 -16.63 -11.64
C HIS A 116 5.37 -16.07 -10.28
N SER A 117 4.72 -14.90 -10.21
CA SER A 117 4.18 -14.39 -8.94
C SER A 117 2.87 -13.63 -9.15
N GLN A 118 1.75 -14.24 -8.75
CA GLN A 118 0.43 -13.60 -8.75
C GLN A 118 0.12 -13.06 -7.35
N ILE A 119 -0.31 -11.80 -7.24
CA ILE A 119 -0.72 -11.19 -5.97
C ILE A 119 -2.08 -10.55 -6.12
N LYS A 120 -3.04 -11.08 -5.37
CA LYS A 120 -4.41 -10.57 -5.36
C LYS A 120 -4.46 -9.18 -4.72
N CYS A 121 -5.20 -8.24 -5.31
CA CYS A 121 -5.28 -6.86 -4.84
C CYS A 121 -6.71 -6.37 -4.71
N VAL A 122 -7.20 -6.39 -3.48
CA VAL A 122 -8.59 -6.24 -3.06
C VAL A 122 -8.86 -4.77 -2.74
N ALA A 123 -9.47 -4.03 -3.68
CA ALA A 123 -10.04 -2.72 -3.38
C ALA A 123 -11.36 -2.91 -2.61
N ILE A 124 -11.58 -2.11 -1.56
CA ILE A 124 -12.75 -2.23 -0.70
C ILE A 124 -13.56 -0.92 -0.69
N GLY A 125 -14.89 -1.03 -0.69
CA GLY A 125 -15.80 0.09 -0.56
C GLY A 125 -15.75 1.04 -1.76
N HIS A 126 -15.70 2.35 -1.51
CA HIS A 126 -15.73 3.36 -2.57
C HIS A 126 -14.53 3.30 -3.53
N HIS A 127 -13.40 2.72 -3.10
CA HIS A 127 -12.21 2.54 -3.95
C HIS A 127 -12.44 1.58 -5.11
N VAL A 128 -13.37 0.63 -4.99
CA VAL A 128 -13.72 -0.28 -6.09
C VAL A 128 -14.24 0.49 -7.30
N TYR A 129 -15.08 1.50 -7.07
CA TYR A 129 -15.65 2.31 -8.14
C TYR A 129 -14.58 3.18 -8.81
N ALA A 130 -13.75 3.87 -8.02
CA ALA A 130 -12.66 4.70 -8.54
C ALA A 130 -11.62 3.86 -9.31
N PHE A 131 -11.28 2.67 -8.80
CA PHE A 131 -10.36 1.75 -9.48
C PHE A 131 -10.97 1.24 -10.78
N ARG A 132 -12.24 0.78 -10.75
CA ARG A 132 -12.96 0.29 -11.93
C ARG A 132 -13.06 1.37 -13.01
N GLU A 133 -13.48 2.57 -12.65
CA GLU A 133 -13.60 3.70 -13.58
C GLU A 133 -12.24 4.09 -14.15
N GLY A 134 -11.23 4.27 -13.30
CA GLY A 134 -9.86 4.61 -13.71
C GLY A 134 -9.27 3.56 -14.65
N PHE A 135 -9.49 2.29 -14.37
CA PHE A 135 -9.03 1.18 -15.22
C PHE A 135 -9.78 1.12 -16.56
N GLN A 136 -11.11 1.22 -16.54
CA GLN A 136 -11.93 1.18 -17.76
C GLN A 136 -11.66 2.36 -18.70
N ASN A 137 -11.41 3.55 -18.15
CA ASN A 137 -11.04 4.75 -18.91
C ASN A 137 -9.69 4.63 -19.64
N ARG A 138 -8.86 3.64 -19.29
CA ARG A 138 -7.62 3.31 -20.02
C ARG A 138 -7.85 2.38 -21.22
N GLY A 139 -9.12 2.14 -21.57
CA GLY A 139 -9.53 1.57 -22.85
C GLY A 139 -9.16 0.10 -23.00
N GLY A 140 -9.87 -0.77 -22.24
CA GLY A 140 -9.80 -2.24 -22.11
C GLY A 140 -9.09 -3.12 -23.15
N ARG A 141 -7.89 -2.75 -23.60
CA ARG A 141 -7.02 -3.47 -24.53
C ARG A 141 -5.59 -3.15 -24.14
N GLY A 142 -5.12 -3.80 -23.08
CA GLY A 142 -3.71 -3.71 -22.73
C GLY A 142 -3.42 -3.97 -21.26
N GLU A 143 -2.13 -4.08 -21.02
CA GLU A 143 -1.45 -4.06 -19.74
C GLU A 143 -1.43 -2.63 -19.19
N VAL A 144 -1.98 -2.43 -17.99
CA VAL A 144 -1.94 -1.12 -17.32
C VAL A 144 -1.01 -1.22 -16.13
N ILE A 145 -0.01 -0.34 -16.05
CA ILE A 145 0.85 -0.29 -14.86
C ILE A 145 0.09 0.45 -13.75
N VAL A 146 -0.01 -0.18 -12.59
CA VAL A 146 -0.65 0.38 -11.40
C VAL A 146 0.39 0.57 -10.33
N VAL A 147 0.43 1.77 -9.78
CA VAL A 147 1.17 2.13 -8.59
C VAL A 147 0.21 2.06 -7.41
N LEU A 148 0.58 1.30 -6.38
CA LEU A 148 -0.16 1.14 -5.14
C LEU A 148 0.57 1.84 -4.02
N LYS A 149 -0.13 2.72 -3.30
CA LYS A 149 0.40 3.44 -2.14
C LYS A 149 -0.22 2.97 -0.84
N MET A 150 0.62 2.61 0.11
CA MET A 150 0.26 2.21 1.46
C MET A 150 -0.67 0.99 1.53
N TRP A 151 -0.69 0.10 0.53
CA TRP A 151 -1.58 -1.08 0.49
C TRP A 151 -1.23 -2.12 1.53
N ARG A 152 -2.25 -2.62 2.24
CA ARG A 152 -2.07 -3.50 3.39
C ARG A 152 -1.81 -4.91 2.90
N VAL A 153 -0.71 -5.50 3.34
CA VAL A 153 -0.45 -6.94 3.13
C VAL A 153 -1.33 -7.77 4.06
N TRP A 154 -2.39 -8.38 3.55
CA TRP A 154 -3.26 -9.25 4.32
C TRP A 154 -2.92 -10.72 4.08
N ARG A 155 -2.94 -11.53 5.15
CA ARG A 155 -2.83 -13.00 5.04
C ARG A 155 -4.22 -13.60 5.17
N TYR A 156 -4.77 -14.06 4.06
CA TYR A 156 -6.02 -14.78 4.04
C TYR A 156 -5.79 -16.26 4.37
N ILE A 157 -6.44 -16.73 5.43
CA ILE A 157 -6.45 -18.14 5.85
C ILE A 157 -7.85 -18.67 5.57
N GLY A 158 -8.04 -19.28 4.39
CA GLY A 158 -9.28 -19.98 4.07
C GLY A 158 -9.38 -21.31 4.81
N TYR A 159 -10.60 -21.76 5.12
CA TYR A 159 -10.83 -23.04 5.81
C TYR A 159 -10.44 -24.29 5.02
N VAL A 160 -10.27 -24.20 3.69
CA VAL A 160 -10.01 -25.35 2.78
C VAL A 160 -9.02 -25.00 1.65
N GLY A 161 -8.21 -23.94 1.80
CA GLY A 161 -7.31 -23.46 0.74
C GLY A 161 -5.88 -23.20 1.22
N PRO A 162 -4.91 -23.05 0.31
CA PRO A 162 -3.58 -22.58 0.67
C PRO A 162 -3.66 -21.18 1.31
N ILE A 163 -2.70 -20.86 2.17
CA ILE A 163 -2.56 -19.51 2.71
C ILE A 163 -2.26 -18.57 1.55
N GLU A 164 -3.11 -17.57 1.35
CA GLU A 164 -2.93 -16.56 0.31
C GLU A 164 -2.53 -15.23 0.92
N LEU A 165 -1.64 -14.50 0.24
CA LEU A 165 -1.27 -13.13 0.60
C LEU A 165 -1.91 -12.17 -0.40
N TRP A 166 -2.66 -11.21 0.12
CA TRP A 166 -3.39 -10.20 -0.65
C TRP A 166 -2.87 -8.82 -0.29
N LEU A 167 -3.04 -7.87 -1.20
CA LEU A 167 -2.98 -6.45 -0.88
C LEU A 167 -4.40 -5.91 -0.78
N GLU A 168 -4.72 -5.12 0.24
CA GLU A 168 -6.06 -4.56 0.39
C GLU A 168 -6.05 -3.08 0.80
N THR A 169 -7.18 -2.42 0.59
CA THR A 169 -7.41 -1.02 0.99
C THR A 169 -8.13 -0.87 2.34
N ASP A 170 -8.06 -1.86 3.23
CA ASP A 170 -8.73 -1.80 4.54
C ASP A 170 -7.95 -0.93 5.55
N GLY A 171 -8.57 0.15 6.06
CA GLY A 171 -7.93 1.13 6.96
C GLY A 171 -7.78 2.57 6.45
N GLY A 172 -8.27 2.90 5.24
CA GLY A 172 -8.52 4.26 4.77
C GLY A 172 -7.35 5.17 4.35
N LEU A 173 -6.10 4.72 4.32
CA LEU A 173 -4.92 5.55 3.97
C LEU A 173 -4.30 5.22 2.60
N PHE A 174 -5.05 4.52 1.75
CA PHE A 174 -4.55 3.92 0.52
C PHE A 174 -4.74 4.84 -0.67
N ASP A 175 -3.78 4.81 -1.60
CA ASP A 175 -3.90 5.51 -2.88
C ASP A 175 -3.46 4.57 -4.02
N PHE A 176 -3.87 4.88 -5.25
CA PHE A 176 -3.41 4.17 -6.44
C PHE A 176 -3.37 5.09 -7.65
N MET A 177 -2.44 4.82 -8.56
CA MET A 177 -2.31 5.56 -9.81
C MET A 177 -2.11 4.61 -10.98
N PHE A 178 -2.75 4.92 -12.10
CA PHE A 178 -2.57 4.22 -13.36
C PHE A 178 -1.60 4.97 -14.26
N ASP A 179 -0.59 4.28 -14.78
CA ASP A 179 0.43 4.79 -15.72
C ASP A 179 1.04 6.13 -15.26
N SER A 180 1.46 6.18 -14.00
CA SER A 180 2.08 7.38 -13.44
C SER A 180 3.40 7.73 -14.15
N LEU A 181 3.69 9.03 -14.29
CA LEU A 181 4.92 9.54 -14.90
C LEU A 181 6.13 9.49 -13.95
N LEU A 182 6.10 8.57 -12.98
CA LEU A 182 7.21 8.38 -12.03
C LEU A 182 8.40 7.74 -12.75
N PRO A 183 9.64 8.17 -12.47
CA PRO A 183 10.84 7.53 -13.02
C PRO A 183 10.88 6.02 -12.78
N GLU A 184 10.46 5.57 -11.59
CA GLU A 184 10.42 4.15 -11.20
C GLU A 184 9.42 3.34 -12.05
N VAL A 185 8.31 3.97 -12.45
CA VAL A 185 7.32 3.35 -13.34
C VAL A 185 7.88 3.18 -14.74
N GLU A 186 8.65 4.14 -15.23
CA GLU A 186 9.30 4.02 -16.53
C GLU A 186 10.41 2.96 -16.51
N GLU A 187 11.23 2.91 -15.47
CA GLU A 187 12.22 1.84 -15.28
C GLU A 187 11.55 0.46 -15.24
N PHE A 188 10.43 0.34 -14.52
CA PHE A 188 9.64 -0.88 -14.44
C PHE A 188 9.04 -1.26 -15.81
N ARG A 189 8.50 -0.28 -16.56
CA ARG A 189 7.98 -0.47 -17.92
C ARG A 189 9.06 -0.98 -18.86
N GLN A 190 10.24 -0.38 -18.84
CA GLN A 190 11.37 -0.83 -19.64
C GLN A 190 11.79 -2.24 -19.22
N SER A 191 11.88 -2.55 -17.93
CA SER A 191 12.19 -3.91 -17.47
C SER A 191 11.19 -4.94 -18.02
N LEU A 192 9.88 -4.64 -17.97
CA LEU A 192 8.83 -5.52 -18.49
C LEU A 192 9.02 -5.84 -19.98
N LEU A 193 9.25 -4.81 -20.80
CA LEU A 193 9.47 -4.96 -22.25
C LEU A 193 10.65 -5.88 -22.57
N HIS A 194 11.70 -5.89 -21.74
CA HIS A 194 12.89 -6.68 -21.98
C HIS A 194 12.80 -8.11 -21.41
N SER A 195 12.04 -8.33 -20.34
CA SER A 195 12.04 -9.61 -19.61
C SER A 195 10.80 -10.48 -19.77
N ASP A 196 9.64 -9.92 -20.14
CA ASP A 196 8.36 -10.63 -20.05
C ASP A 196 7.82 -11.02 -21.45
N PRO A 197 7.80 -12.32 -21.79
CA PRO A 197 7.31 -12.79 -23.08
C PRO A 197 5.82 -12.53 -23.31
N TYR A 198 5.03 -12.36 -22.26
CA TYR A 198 3.60 -12.05 -22.36
C TYR A 198 3.42 -10.57 -22.74
N VAL A 199 4.17 -9.68 -22.10
CA VAL A 199 4.30 -8.25 -22.44
C VAL A 199 4.85 -8.07 -23.85
N GLN A 200 5.83 -8.85 -24.27
CA GLN A 200 6.36 -8.77 -25.64
C GLN A 200 5.37 -9.24 -26.72
N ARG A 201 4.46 -10.16 -26.38
CA ARG A 201 3.45 -10.70 -27.31
C ARG A 201 2.18 -9.84 -27.39
N HIS A 202 1.81 -9.16 -26.30
CA HIS A 202 0.58 -8.37 -26.21
C HIS A 202 0.82 -6.86 -26.14
N GLY A 203 2.03 -6.43 -25.78
CA GLY A 203 2.48 -5.04 -25.69
C GLY A 203 3.00 -4.50 -27.00
N ALA A 204 2.10 -4.26 -27.95
CA ALA A 204 2.26 -3.03 -28.73
C ALA A 204 1.85 -1.89 -27.80
N ILE A 205 2.79 -1.37 -27.00
CA ILE A 205 2.60 -0.11 -26.28
C ILE A 205 2.40 0.96 -27.36
N GLY A 206 1.14 1.23 -27.67
CA GLY A 206 0.79 2.31 -28.59
C GLY A 206 1.26 3.62 -27.98
N PRO A 207 1.90 4.52 -28.75
CA PRO A 207 2.13 5.87 -28.26
C PRO A 207 0.79 6.53 -27.94
N LEU A 208 0.77 7.28 -26.84
CA LEU A 208 -0.34 8.10 -26.36
C LEU A 208 -1.02 8.91 -27.48
#